data_AF-A0A6P8HEH5-F1
#
_entry.id   AF-A0A6P8HEH5-F1
#
_cell.length_a   1.000
_cell.length_b   1.000
_cell.length_c   1.000
_cell.angle_alpha   90.00
_cell.angle_beta   90.00
_cell.angle_gamma   90.00
#
_symmetry.space_group_name_H-M   'P 1'
#
loop_
_entity.id
_entity.type
_entity.pdbx_description
1 polymer ?
#
loop_
_entity_poly.entity_id
_entity_poly.type
_entity_poly.pdbx_seq_one_letter_code
_entity_poly.pdbx_strand_id
1 'polypeptide(L)'
;MLLAFGLVLFLLCFCDGKRRPAQLNVFLDAKEVSRFLYDIDSALYLVRNSKVAPMLKKPISNLVPPISPSIKDLKFKFNTSGRVRYLLSFRSSNTTVMNHPRASIAVTGFVPRRTKSFRVSFPCTGKKAGVVLLFINIAFSDKTGRNLWGPLSLALRRRCTARPNPNYSSQSTSATTQVVPNTCNKRCSKDYIMKRFCLSDYVIRAKVESEVRKNGRLQLRVRVTKKYKKGIVKITRRQLLELRGRELTCDCSPVILKRHYLLLGKEDKKKRVLYVDNLLIALDWETSGKKMLRMHRKRRYRCPKRIAATGT
;
A
#
# COMPACT_ATOMS: atom_id res chain seq x y z
N MET A 1 54.87 -56.57 -9.42
CA MET A 1 54.52 -55.20 -9.90
C MET A 1 53.08 -55.15 -10.36
N LEU A 2 52.09 -55.05 -9.47
CA LEU A 2 50.68 -54.83 -9.87
C LEU A 2 49.82 -54.29 -8.72
N LEU A 3 50.30 -54.35 -7.48
CA LEU A 3 49.60 -53.81 -6.30
C LEU A 3 49.92 -52.34 -5.98
N ALA A 4 50.92 -51.73 -6.62
CA ALA A 4 51.31 -50.34 -6.35
C ALA A 4 50.58 -49.30 -7.23
N PHE A 5 49.96 -49.72 -8.35
CA PHE A 5 49.26 -48.80 -9.26
C PHE A 5 47.79 -48.56 -8.90
N GLY A 6 47.17 -49.45 -8.11
CA GLY A 6 45.77 -49.31 -7.67
C GLY A 6 45.57 -48.28 -6.55
N LEU A 7 46.58 -48.05 -5.71
CA LEU A 7 46.46 -47.16 -4.55
C LEU A 7 46.69 -45.67 -4.88
N VAL A 8 47.38 -45.37 -5.99
CA VAL A 8 47.61 -44.00 -6.44
C VAL A 8 46.36 -43.41 -7.11
N LEU A 9 45.50 -44.25 -7.69
CA LEU A 9 44.26 -43.80 -8.34
C LEU A 9 43.11 -43.53 -7.35
N PHE A 10 43.19 -44.06 -6.13
CA PHE A 10 42.21 -43.81 -5.06
C PHE A 10 42.53 -42.57 -4.21
N LEU A 11 43.72 -41.98 -4.40
CA LEU A 11 44.16 -40.72 -3.77
C LEU A 11 44.07 -39.50 -4.70
N LEU A 12 43.44 -39.64 -5.87
CA LEU A 12 42.72 -38.53 -6.48
C LEU A 12 41.34 -38.45 -5.83
N CYS A 13 41.35 -38.15 -4.53
CA CYS A 13 40.16 -37.62 -3.87
C CYS A 13 39.77 -36.39 -4.67
N PHE A 14 38.75 -36.55 -5.52
CA PHE A 14 38.06 -35.47 -6.19
C PHE A 14 37.56 -34.52 -5.11
N CYS A 15 38.41 -33.59 -4.68
CA CYS A 15 38.02 -32.28 -4.21
C CYS A 15 37.45 -31.52 -5.41
N ASP A 16 36.42 -32.07 -6.04
CA ASP A 16 35.50 -31.32 -6.86
C ASP A 16 34.65 -30.51 -5.88
N GLY A 17 35.32 -29.51 -5.29
CA GLY A 17 34.72 -28.52 -4.43
C GLY A 17 33.76 -27.73 -5.30
N LYS A 18 32.55 -28.28 -5.51
CA LYS A 18 31.44 -27.62 -6.17
C LYS A 18 31.34 -26.23 -5.58
N ARG A 19 31.90 -25.24 -6.30
CA ARG A 19 31.88 -23.83 -5.87
C ARG A 19 30.42 -23.47 -5.72
N ARG A 20 29.95 -23.39 -4.47
CA ARG A 20 28.56 -23.05 -4.19
C ARG A 20 28.25 -21.74 -4.92
N PRO A 21 27.19 -21.68 -5.74
CA PRO A 21 26.87 -20.48 -6.48
C PRO A 21 26.71 -19.31 -5.51
N ALA A 22 27.21 -18.14 -5.91
CA ALA A 22 27.12 -16.94 -5.10
C ALA A 22 25.65 -16.66 -4.75
N GLN A 23 25.37 -16.53 -3.46
CA GLN A 23 24.04 -16.23 -2.95
C GLN A 23 23.97 -14.73 -2.68
N LEU A 24 22.94 -14.07 -3.18
CA LEU A 24 22.64 -12.67 -2.94
C LEU A 24 21.36 -12.56 -2.10
N ASN A 25 21.39 -11.72 -1.07
CA ASN A 25 20.17 -11.28 -0.40
C ASN A 25 20.06 -9.76 -0.43
N VAL A 26 18.83 -9.30 -0.65
CA VAL A 26 18.45 -7.88 -0.60
C VAL A 26 17.11 -7.82 0.12
N PHE A 27 17.05 -7.10 1.24
CA PHE A 27 15.87 -7.12 2.10
C PHE A 27 15.72 -5.86 2.94
N LEU A 28 14.51 -5.65 3.45
CA LEU A 28 14.20 -4.71 4.54
C LEU A 28 13.98 -5.55 5.81
N ASP A 29 14.50 -5.08 6.95
CA ASP A 29 14.26 -5.78 8.22
C ASP A 29 12.84 -5.51 8.76
N ALA A 30 12.39 -6.30 9.73
CA ALA A 30 11.03 -6.20 10.26
C ALA A 30 10.70 -4.79 10.81
N LYS A 31 11.66 -4.13 11.47
CA LYS A 31 11.48 -2.77 12.00
C LYS A 31 11.25 -1.77 10.85
N GLU A 32 12.03 -1.90 9.79
CA GLU A 32 11.91 -1.05 8.61
C GLU A 32 10.60 -1.30 7.84
N VAL A 33 10.18 -2.56 7.73
CA VAL A 33 8.92 -2.93 7.09
C VAL A 33 7.72 -2.41 7.89
N SER A 34 7.73 -2.58 9.21
CA SER A 34 6.68 -2.07 10.10
C SER A 34 6.58 -0.54 10.01
N ARG A 35 7.74 0.16 9.95
CA ARG A 35 7.82 1.62 9.72
C ARG A 35 7.19 2.05 8.40
N PHE A 36 7.34 1.25 7.35
CA PHE A 36 6.91 1.61 5.99
C PHE A 36 5.46 1.20 5.68
N LEU A 37 5.09 -0.06 5.96
CA LEU A 37 3.83 -0.65 5.52
C LEU A 37 2.74 -0.65 6.59
N TYR A 38 3.06 -0.27 7.82
CA TYR A 38 2.20 -0.33 9.02
C TYR A 38 1.73 -1.78 9.30
N ASP A 39 1.93 -2.24 10.54
CA ASP A 39 1.39 -3.53 11.04
C ASP A 39 1.89 -4.79 10.29
N ILE A 40 3.08 -4.73 9.66
CA ILE A 40 3.79 -5.90 9.11
C ILE A 40 5.13 -6.06 9.82
N ASP A 41 5.19 -6.99 10.76
CA ASP A 41 6.38 -7.25 11.59
C ASP A 41 7.21 -8.43 11.06
N SER A 42 7.51 -8.42 9.76
CA SER A 42 8.34 -9.45 9.13
C SER A 42 9.35 -8.83 8.17
N ALA A 43 10.52 -9.48 8.03
CA ALA A 43 11.52 -9.03 7.07
C ALA A 43 11.02 -9.26 5.64
N LEU A 44 11.12 -8.23 4.80
CA LEU A 44 10.72 -8.29 3.41
C LEU A 44 11.95 -8.54 2.54
N TYR A 45 12.08 -9.77 2.04
CA TYR A 45 13.12 -10.10 1.06
C TYR A 45 12.67 -9.72 -0.34
N LEU A 46 13.46 -8.87 -0.99
CA LEU A 46 13.32 -8.51 -2.39
C LEU A 46 14.08 -9.50 -3.28
N VAL A 47 15.25 -9.95 -2.79
CA VAL A 47 16.01 -11.07 -3.31
C VAL A 47 16.40 -11.96 -2.13
N ARG A 48 16.13 -13.25 -2.22
CA ARG A 48 16.52 -14.24 -1.21
C ARG A 48 17.24 -15.40 -1.88
N ASN A 49 18.46 -15.71 -1.44
CA ASN A 49 19.30 -16.75 -2.03
C ASN A 49 19.34 -16.65 -3.56
N SER A 50 19.57 -15.44 -4.06
CA SER A 50 19.63 -15.14 -5.50
C SER A 50 18.32 -15.30 -6.29
N LYS A 51 17.18 -15.49 -5.61
CA LYS A 51 15.85 -15.52 -6.25
C LYS A 51 15.09 -14.22 -5.96
N VAL A 52 14.60 -13.57 -7.01
CA VAL A 52 13.77 -12.36 -6.90
C VAL A 52 12.39 -12.73 -6.35
N ALA A 53 11.89 -11.93 -5.42
CA ALA A 53 10.59 -12.12 -4.81
C ALA A 53 9.47 -12.12 -5.89
N PRO A 54 8.54 -13.10 -5.88
CA PRO A 54 7.51 -13.22 -6.92
C PRO A 54 6.64 -11.97 -7.06
N MET A 55 6.40 -11.25 -5.97
CA MET A 55 5.62 -10.00 -5.96
C MET A 55 6.23 -8.90 -6.84
N LEU A 56 7.53 -8.96 -7.14
CA LEU A 56 8.23 -7.97 -7.96
C LEU A 56 8.18 -8.28 -9.46
N LYS A 57 7.58 -9.42 -9.85
CA LYS A 57 7.30 -9.74 -11.26
C LYS A 57 6.16 -8.91 -11.84
N LYS A 58 5.37 -8.23 -10.99
CA LYS A 58 4.28 -7.32 -11.38
C LYS A 58 4.51 -5.94 -10.74
N PRO A 59 3.97 -4.86 -11.32
CA PRO A 59 4.08 -3.53 -10.71
C PRO A 59 3.43 -3.48 -9.32
N ILE A 60 4.24 -3.31 -8.27
CA ILE A 60 3.77 -3.25 -6.88
C ILE A 60 3.22 -1.87 -6.48
N SER A 61 3.33 -0.86 -7.35
CA SER A 61 2.96 0.53 -7.05
C SER A 61 1.50 0.69 -6.59
N ASN A 62 0.61 -0.20 -7.03
CA ASN A 62 -0.81 -0.23 -6.63
C ASN A 62 -1.09 -1.09 -5.39
N LEU A 63 -0.19 -2.02 -5.05
CA LEU A 63 -0.29 -2.92 -3.88
C LEU A 63 0.26 -2.27 -2.62
N VAL A 64 1.18 -1.32 -2.78
CA VAL A 64 1.87 -0.63 -1.70
C VAL A 64 1.31 0.79 -1.53
N PRO A 65 0.97 1.23 -0.30
CA PRO A 65 0.52 2.59 -0.06
C PRO A 65 1.63 3.60 -0.37
N PRO A 66 1.28 4.86 -0.73
CA PRO A 66 2.29 5.90 -0.88
C PRO A 66 3.12 6.11 0.40
N ILE A 67 4.43 6.23 0.26
CA ILE A 67 5.38 6.53 1.34
C ILE A 67 4.96 7.85 2.02
N SER A 68 4.60 7.76 3.31
CA SER A 68 4.10 8.86 4.15
C SER A 68 5.11 10.00 4.27
N PRO A 69 4.71 11.30 4.25
CA PRO A 69 5.60 12.46 4.33
C PRO A 69 6.67 12.37 5.43
N SER A 70 6.36 11.75 6.57
CA SER A 70 7.27 11.54 7.70
C SER A 70 8.45 10.61 7.39
N ILE A 71 8.29 9.66 6.46
CA ILE A 71 9.34 8.73 6.05
C ILE A 71 10.20 9.40 4.98
N LYS A 72 11.41 9.81 5.38
CA LYS A 72 12.37 10.51 4.51
C LYS A 72 13.26 9.57 3.70
N ASP A 73 13.39 8.33 4.14
CA ASP A 73 14.26 7.32 3.54
C ASP A 73 13.76 5.90 3.84
N LEU A 74 14.20 4.93 3.04
CA LEU A 74 14.10 3.50 3.36
C LEU A 74 15.49 2.87 3.54
N LYS A 75 15.63 2.01 4.54
CA LYS A 75 16.86 1.28 4.86
C LYS A 75 16.85 -0.12 4.25
N PHE A 76 17.67 -0.30 3.21
CA PHE A 76 17.89 -1.59 2.58
C PHE A 76 19.08 -2.28 3.23
N LYS A 77 19.03 -3.61 3.28
CA LYS A 77 20.14 -4.47 3.68
C LYS A 77 20.49 -5.40 2.53
N PHE A 78 21.79 -5.63 2.35
CA PHE A 78 22.27 -6.60 1.39
C PHE A 78 23.47 -7.39 1.90
N ASN A 79 23.65 -8.58 1.37
CA ASN A 79 24.88 -9.35 1.53
C ASN A 79 25.05 -10.32 0.36
N THR A 80 26.27 -10.82 0.19
CA THR A 80 26.52 -11.90 -0.75
C THR A 80 27.60 -12.87 -0.27
N SER A 81 27.52 -14.14 -0.68
CA SER A 81 28.63 -15.09 -0.50
C SER A 81 29.71 -14.98 -1.59
N GLY A 82 29.42 -14.28 -2.71
CA GLY A 82 30.33 -14.14 -3.85
C GLY A 82 30.96 -12.75 -3.99
N ARG A 83 31.50 -12.46 -5.19
CA ARG A 83 31.84 -11.09 -5.62
C ARG A 83 30.78 -10.63 -6.61
N VAL A 84 29.88 -9.76 -6.16
CA VAL A 84 28.76 -9.24 -6.95
C VAL A 84 28.88 -7.73 -7.02
N ARG A 85 28.82 -7.15 -8.21
CA ARG A 85 28.74 -5.70 -8.42
C ARG A 85 27.28 -5.27 -8.40
N TYR A 86 27.02 -4.08 -7.87
CA TYR A 86 25.71 -3.45 -7.96
C TYR A 86 25.79 -2.15 -8.77
N LEU A 87 24.68 -1.82 -9.42
CA LEU A 87 24.42 -0.53 -10.07
C LEU A 87 23.04 -0.04 -9.63
N LEU A 88 23.00 1.19 -9.12
CA LEU A 88 21.78 1.85 -8.67
C LEU A 88 21.32 2.86 -9.74
N SER A 89 20.01 2.97 -9.93
CA SER A 89 19.43 4.04 -10.75
C SER A 89 18.12 4.49 -10.12
N PHE A 90 17.97 5.82 -10.00
CA PHE A 90 16.86 6.43 -9.28
C PHE A 90 16.18 7.47 -10.15
N ARG A 91 14.85 7.42 -10.21
CA ARG A 91 14.06 8.41 -10.95
C ARG A 91 12.84 8.85 -10.17
N SER A 92 12.48 10.10 -10.35
CA SER A 92 11.24 10.73 -9.87
C SER A 92 10.44 11.10 -11.11
N SER A 93 9.13 10.83 -11.13
CA SER A 93 8.27 11.20 -12.25
C SER A 93 8.00 12.70 -12.32
N ASN A 94 8.23 13.44 -11.24
CA ASN A 94 8.01 14.89 -11.17
C ASN A 94 9.00 15.57 -10.22
N THR A 95 10.03 16.19 -10.80
CA THR A 95 11.12 16.88 -10.09
C THR A 95 10.69 18.18 -9.43
N THR A 96 9.56 18.78 -9.84
CA THR A 96 9.02 19.99 -9.20
C THR A 96 8.48 19.69 -7.79
N VAL A 97 7.98 18.47 -7.57
CA VAL A 97 7.41 18.00 -6.29
C VAL A 97 8.47 17.27 -5.46
N MET A 98 9.30 16.44 -6.10
CA MET A 98 10.35 15.67 -5.43
C MET A 98 11.57 15.49 -6.34
N ASN A 99 12.75 15.87 -5.85
CA ASN A 99 14.01 15.60 -6.52
C ASN A 99 14.25 14.08 -6.67
N HIS A 100 15.19 13.69 -7.54
CA HIS A 100 15.54 12.28 -7.69
C HIS A 100 16.00 11.66 -6.35
N PRO A 101 15.60 10.41 -6.04
CA PRO A 101 16.08 9.71 -4.85
C PRO A 101 17.60 9.57 -4.85
N ARG A 102 18.20 9.49 -3.66
CA ARG A 102 19.65 9.36 -3.49
C ARG A 102 19.98 8.27 -2.48
N ALA A 103 20.94 7.43 -2.82
CA ALA A 103 21.46 6.42 -1.90
C ALA A 103 22.56 6.99 -0.99
N SER A 104 22.72 6.42 0.21
CA SER A 104 23.80 6.72 1.14
C SER A 104 25.13 6.04 0.78
N ILE A 105 25.18 5.36 -0.38
CA ILE A 105 26.34 4.66 -0.92
C ILE A 105 26.52 5.10 -2.37
N ALA A 106 27.70 4.82 -2.94
CA ALA A 106 27.99 5.09 -4.34
C ALA A 106 26.96 4.42 -5.27
N VAL A 107 26.76 4.99 -6.46
CA VAL A 107 25.83 4.48 -7.47
C VAL A 107 26.27 3.11 -7.99
N THR A 108 27.57 2.85 -8.00
CA THR A 108 28.18 1.56 -8.34
C THR A 108 29.10 1.10 -7.23
N GLY A 109 29.25 -0.22 -7.08
CA GLY A 109 30.17 -0.79 -6.12
C GLY A 109 30.04 -2.29 -6.00
N PHE A 110 30.60 -2.87 -4.93
CA PHE A 110 30.50 -4.29 -4.63
C PHE A 110 29.56 -4.55 -3.46
N VAL A 111 28.75 -5.61 -3.57
CA VAL A 111 27.93 -6.10 -2.46
C VAL A 111 28.87 -6.72 -1.40
N PRO A 112 28.76 -6.32 -0.13
CA PRO A 112 29.64 -6.81 0.92
C PRO A 112 29.30 -8.24 1.32
N ARG A 113 30.31 -8.96 1.83
CA ARG A 113 30.12 -10.32 2.37
C ARG A 113 29.31 -10.33 3.67
N ARG A 114 29.63 -9.40 4.58
CA ARG A 114 28.83 -9.16 5.79
C ARG A 114 27.63 -8.29 5.43
N THR A 115 26.49 -8.56 6.06
CA THR A 115 25.28 -7.77 5.89
C THR A 115 25.54 -6.31 6.23
N LYS A 116 25.48 -5.44 5.22
CA LYS A 116 25.50 -3.98 5.42
C LYS A 116 24.18 -3.38 5.00
N SER A 117 23.91 -2.20 5.54
CA SER A 117 22.74 -1.41 5.19
C SER A 117 23.11 -0.13 4.45
N PHE A 118 22.24 0.29 3.55
CA PHE A 118 22.27 1.61 2.93
C PHE A 118 20.87 2.21 2.93
N ARG A 119 20.78 3.55 2.91
CA ARG A 119 19.51 4.26 2.88
C ARG A 119 19.26 4.83 1.49
N VAL A 120 18.01 4.80 1.05
CA VAL A 120 17.56 5.55 -0.15
C VAL A 120 16.64 6.65 0.33
N SER A 121 17.07 7.89 0.14
CA SER A 121 16.35 9.11 0.54
C SER A 121 15.35 9.57 -0.52
N PHE A 122 14.24 10.15 -0.10
CA PHE A 122 13.14 10.67 -0.96
C PHE A 122 12.97 12.19 -0.77
N PRO A 123 13.84 13.00 -1.41
CA PRO A 123 13.93 14.44 -1.16
C PRO A 123 12.77 15.22 -1.79
N CYS A 124 11.70 15.43 -1.03
CA CYS A 124 10.64 16.37 -1.40
C CYS A 124 11.20 17.80 -1.49
N THR A 125 10.80 18.55 -2.52
CA THR A 125 11.28 19.93 -2.71
C THR A 125 10.77 20.88 -1.63
N GLY A 126 9.61 20.55 -1.04
CA GLY A 126 8.90 21.43 -0.11
C GLY A 126 8.20 22.61 -0.80
N LYS A 127 8.35 22.76 -2.13
CA LYS A 127 7.74 23.85 -2.91
C LYS A 127 6.30 23.52 -3.31
N LYS A 128 6.03 22.26 -3.63
CA LYS A 128 4.72 21.79 -4.11
C LYS A 128 4.31 20.50 -3.40
N ALA A 129 3.07 20.46 -2.93
CA ALA A 129 2.48 19.23 -2.40
C ALA A 129 2.05 18.30 -3.54
N GLY A 130 2.13 16.99 -3.34
CA GLY A 130 1.67 16.02 -4.33
C GLY A 130 2.15 14.60 -4.06
N VAL A 131 1.65 13.65 -4.86
CA VAL A 131 2.18 12.28 -4.90
C VAL A 131 2.93 12.06 -6.20
N VAL A 132 4.13 11.51 -6.08
CA VAL A 132 5.05 11.28 -7.18
C VAL A 132 5.34 9.79 -7.29
N LEU A 133 5.44 9.28 -8.52
CA LEU A 133 5.93 7.93 -8.77
C LEU A 133 7.45 7.97 -8.79
N LEU A 134 8.08 7.15 -7.97
CA LEU A 134 9.53 6.98 -7.94
C LEU A 134 9.92 5.58 -8.36
N PHE A 135 11.07 5.50 -9.02
CA PHE A 135 11.65 4.27 -9.52
C PHE A 135 13.00 4.07 -8.84
N ILE A 136 13.13 2.94 -8.15
CA ILE A 136 14.38 2.46 -7.57
C ILE A 136 14.76 1.21 -8.34
N ASN A 137 15.79 1.35 -9.17
CA ASN A 137 16.32 0.27 -9.97
C ASN A 137 17.65 -0.18 -9.37
N ILE A 138 17.77 -1.47 -9.12
CA ILE A 138 19.01 -2.09 -8.65
C ILE A 138 19.34 -3.26 -9.58
N ALA A 139 20.51 -3.18 -10.22
CA ALA A 139 21.03 -4.24 -11.07
C ALA A 139 22.25 -4.88 -10.39
N PHE A 140 22.37 -6.21 -10.54
CA PHE A 140 23.49 -6.97 -10.00
C PHE A 140 24.19 -7.77 -11.09
N SER A 141 25.51 -7.65 -11.16
CA SER A 141 26.35 -8.35 -12.14
C SER A 141 27.51 -9.08 -11.49
N ASP A 142 28.02 -10.11 -12.16
CA ASP A 142 29.24 -10.79 -11.75
C ASP A 142 30.49 -10.00 -12.18
N LYS A 143 31.66 -10.59 -11.94
CA LYS A 143 32.96 -10.04 -12.35
C LYS A 143 33.12 -9.94 -13.88
N THR A 144 32.39 -10.76 -14.63
CA THR A 144 32.43 -10.80 -16.10
C THR A 144 31.45 -9.81 -16.74
N GLY A 145 30.71 -9.04 -15.93
CA GLY A 145 29.70 -8.11 -16.41
C GLY A 145 28.40 -8.78 -16.87
N ARG A 146 28.30 -10.11 -16.76
CA ARG A 146 27.05 -10.83 -16.99
C ARG A 146 26.08 -10.46 -15.88
N ASN A 147 24.88 -10.02 -16.26
CA ASN A 147 23.81 -9.75 -15.31
C ASN A 147 23.48 -11.05 -14.58
N LEU A 148 23.85 -11.11 -13.31
CA LEU A 148 23.54 -12.26 -12.47
C LEU A 148 22.07 -12.24 -12.11
N TRP A 149 21.58 -11.06 -11.67
CA TRP A 149 20.22 -10.89 -11.16
C TRP A 149 19.74 -9.45 -11.39
N GLY A 150 18.61 -9.31 -12.08
CA GLY A 150 17.93 -8.03 -12.22
C GLY A 150 17.31 -7.80 -13.60
N PRO A 151 16.55 -6.69 -13.75
CA PRO A 151 16.52 -5.58 -12.79
C PRO A 151 15.49 -5.74 -11.67
N LEU A 152 15.92 -5.44 -10.44
CA LEU A 152 15.00 -5.16 -9.34
C LEU A 152 14.46 -3.75 -9.54
N SER A 153 13.28 -3.63 -10.17
CA SER A 153 12.63 -2.34 -10.42
C SER A 153 11.48 -2.14 -9.44
N LEU A 154 11.71 -1.32 -8.42
CA LEU A 154 10.67 -0.94 -7.46
C LEU A 154 10.04 0.38 -7.91
N ALA A 155 8.79 0.31 -8.37
CA ALA A 155 7.95 1.48 -8.60
C ALA A 155 7.12 1.73 -7.34
N LEU A 156 7.44 2.81 -6.60
CA LEU A 156 6.75 3.20 -5.38
C LEU A 156 6.14 4.59 -5.53
N ARG A 157 5.09 4.87 -4.75
CA ARG A 157 4.50 6.21 -4.68
C ARG A 157 5.05 6.92 -3.46
N ARG A 158 5.38 8.21 -3.56
CA ARG A 158 5.83 9.06 -2.46
C ARG A 158 4.92 10.26 -2.33
N ARG A 159 4.46 10.55 -1.12
CA ARG A 159 3.71 11.77 -0.81
C ARG A 159 4.64 12.85 -0.28
N CYS A 160 4.56 14.04 -0.87
CA CYS A 160 5.29 15.24 -0.48
C CYS A 160 4.33 16.35 -0.05
N THR A 161 4.78 17.17 0.89
CA THR A 161 4.04 18.34 1.38
C THR A 161 4.77 19.62 0.99
N ALA A 162 4.02 20.68 0.75
CA ALA A 162 4.58 22.03 0.70
C ALA A 162 4.94 22.47 2.12
N ARG A 163 6.03 23.21 2.27
CA ARG A 163 6.36 23.90 3.53
C ARG A 163 5.46 25.15 3.62
N PRO A 164 4.85 25.44 4.78
CA PRO A 164 4.19 26.73 4.99
C PRO A 164 5.20 27.85 4.72
N ASN A 165 4.87 28.78 3.83
CA ASN A 165 5.72 29.93 3.55
C ASN A 165 5.51 30.97 4.66
N PRO A 166 6.54 31.42 5.40
CA PRO A 166 6.37 32.38 6.49
C PRO A 166 5.86 33.76 6.05
N ASN A 167 5.91 34.10 4.75
CA ASN A 167 5.67 35.47 4.26
C ASN A 167 4.29 35.71 3.62
N TYR A 168 3.23 35.02 4.05
CA TYR A 168 1.87 35.39 3.66
C TYR A 168 0.95 35.39 4.89
N SER A 169 0.80 36.58 5.48
CA SER A 169 -0.13 36.88 6.56
C SER A 169 -1.51 37.23 6.00
N SER A 170 -2.50 36.39 6.29
CA SER A 170 -3.88 36.83 6.47
C SER A 170 -4.63 35.80 7.32
N GLN A 171 -5.15 36.30 8.45
CA GLN A 171 -5.79 35.64 9.59
C GLN A 171 -6.95 34.70 9.17
N SER A 172 -7.21 33.57 9.83
CA SER A 172 -7.90 33.53 11.14
C SER A 172 -7.74 32.18 11.88
N THR A 173 -7.19 32.28 13.10
CA THR A 173 -7.52 31.56 14.36
C THR A 173 -7.89 30.06 14.38
N SER A 174 -6.89 29.26 14.78
CA SER A 174 -6.86 28.31 15.92
C SER A 174 -7.97 27.26 16.10
N ALA A 175 -7.67 26.03 15.68
CA ALA A 175 -7.59 24.87 16.59
C ALA A 175 -6.70 23.77 15.97
N THR A 176 -5.59 23.48 16.64
CA THR A 176 -4.61 22.44 16.34
C THR A 176 -5.27 21.07 16.24
N THR A 177 -5.15 20.37 15.10
CA THR A 177 -4.88 18.92 14.99
C THR A 177 -4.59 18.54 13.52
N GLN A 178 -3.30 18.25 13.27
CA GLN A 178 -2.75 17.37 12.23
C GLN A 178 -3.36 17.40 10.82
N VAL A 179 -2.79 18.24 9.95
CA VAL A 179 -2.97 18.17 8.50
C VAL A 179 -2.28 16.91 7.96
N VAL A 180 -3.05 15.83 7.84
CA VAL A 180 -2.72 14.69 6.96
C VAL A 180 -3.08 15.12 5.54
N PRO A 181 -2.13 15.26 4.59
CA PRO A 181 -2.52 15.39 3.20
C PRO A 181 -2.95 14.00 2.72
N ASN A 182 -4.25 13.84 2.53
CA ASN A 182 -4.88 12.75 1.81
C ASN A 182 -4.42 12.79 0.34
N THR A 183 -3.90 11.69 -0.20
CA THR A 183 -4.22 11.40 -1.61
C THR A 183 -5.29 10.33 -1.58
N CYS A 184 -6.51 10.83 -1.48
CA CYS A 184 -7.71 10.05 -1.64
C CYS A 184 -7.76 9.48 -3.05
N ASN A 185 -7.47 8.19 -3.20
CA ASN A 185 -7.59 7.50 -4.48
C ASN A 185 -8.96 6.82 -4.62
N LYS A 186 -9.97 7.26 -3.86
CA LYS A 186 -11.34 6.79 -4.07
C LYS A 186 -11.87 7.39 -5.35
N ARG A 187 -12.14 6.52 -6.32
CA ARG A 187 -12.85 6.88 -7.53
C ARG A 187 -14.29 7.17 -7.12
N CYS A 188 -14.74 8.42 -7.23
CA CYS A 188 -16.10 8.82 -6.86
C CYS A 188 -16.88 9.43 -8.01
N SER A 189 -16.62 8.92 -9.21
CA SER A 189 -17.47 9.21 -10.35
C SER A 189 -18.89 8.70 -10.10
N LYS A 190 -19.86 9.35 -10.73
CA LYS A 190 -21.28 8.97 -10.68
C LYS A 190 -21.47 7.47 -10.95
N ASP A 191 -20.84 6.95 -11.99
CA ASP A 191 -20.96 5.54 -12.39
C ASP A 191 -20.36 4.59 -11.35
N TYR A 192 -19.25 4.98 -10.73
CA TYR A 192 -18.65 4.20 -9.66
C TYR A 192 -19.56 4.14 -8.43
N ILE A 193 -20.11 5.28 -8.01
CA ILE A 193 -21.05 5.35 -6.89
C ILE A 193 -22.30 4.52 -7.16
N MET A 194 -22.84 4.58 -8.39
CA MET A 194 -23.98 3.75 -8.81
C MET A 194 -23.65 2.26 -8.77
N LYS A 195 -22.49 1.86 -9.31
CA LYS A 195 -22.03 0.46 -9.24
C LYS A 195 -21.92 -0.01 -7.79
N ARG A 196 -21.39 0.82 -6.90
CA ARG A 196 -21.29 0.50 -5.46
C ARG A 196 -22.66 0.40 -4.80
N PHE A 197 -23.63 1.24 -5.15
CA PHE A 197 -25.01 1.11 -4.64
C PHE A 197 -25.58 -0.26 -4.97
N CYS A 198 -25.43 -0.70 -6.22
CA CYS A 198 -25.93 -2.00 -6.69
C CYS A 198 -25.22 -3.18 -6.01
N LEU A 199 -23.91 -3.07 -5.83
CA LEU A 199 -23.10 -4.11 -5.19
C LEU A 199 -23.25 -4.14 -3.67
N SER A 200 -23.70 -3.08 -3.01
CA SER A 200 -23.88 -3.04 -1.55
C SER A 200 -24.96 -4.01 -1.09
N ASP A 201 -24.80 -4.62 0.08
CA ASP A 201 -25.81 -5.52 0.64
C ASP A 201 -26.91 -4.72 1.35
N TYR A 202 -26.53 -3.59 1.97
CA TYR A 202 -27.46 -2.62 2.52
C TYR A 202 -27.10 -1.19 2.12
N VAL A 203 -28.12 -0.34 2.13
CA VAL A 203 -27.96 1.11 1.93
C VAL A 203 -28.91 1.82 2.88
N ILE A 204 -28.36 2.69 3.73
CA ILE A 204 -29.10 3.37 4.79
C ILE A 204 -28.76 4.85 4.84
N ARG A 205 -29.73 5.68 5.23
CA ARG A 205 -29.45 7.02 5.75
C ARG A 205 -29.35 6.94 7.25
N ALA A 206 -28.22 7.35 7.80
CA ALA A 206 -28.00 7.31 9.24
C ALA A 206 -27.24 8.55 9.72
N LYS A 207 -27.54 8.99 10.94
CA LYS A 207 -26.74 9.98 11.67
C LYS A 207 -25.59 9.24 12.34
N VAL A 208 -24.36 9.70 12.14
CA VAL A 208 -23.19 9.14 12.81
C VAL A 208 -23.10 9.76 14.20
N GLU A 209 -23.18 8.96 15.25
CA GLU A 209 -23.25 9.45 16.63
C GLU A 209 -21.87 9.46 17.28
N SER A 210 -21.17 8.33 17.25
CA SER A 210 -19.84 8.18 17.83
C SER A 210 -19.05 7.04 17.19
N GLU A 211 -17.74 7.04 17.44
CA GLU A 211 -16.83 5.94 17.14
C GLU A 211 -16.56 5.16 18.43
N VAL A 212 -16.68 3.84 18.38
CA VAL A 212 -16.56 2.95 19.54
C VAL A 212 -15.55 1.86 19.20
N ARG A 213 -14.58 1.61 20.08
CA ARG A 213 -13.74 0.42 20.00
C ARG A 213 -14.41 -0.72 20.77
N LYS A 214 -14.74 -1.81 20.08
CA LYS A 214 -15.31 -3.02 20.67
C LYS A 214 -14.62 -4.25 20.08
N ASN A 215 -14.16 -5.15 20.95
CA ASN A 215 -13.43 -6.37 20.58
C ASN A 215 -12.20 -6.09 19.69
N GLY A 216 -11.43 -5.05 20.03
CA GLY A 216 -10.25 -4.63 19.26
C GLY A 216 -10.54 -4.03 17.87
N ARG A 217 -11.83 -3.93 17.48
CA ARG A 217 -12.24 -3.34 16.20
C ARG A 217 -12.93 -2.01 16.39
N LEU A 218 -12.68 -1.12 15.46
CA LEU A 218 -13.32 0.19 15.41
C LEU A 218 -14.73 0.03 14.83
N GLN A 219 -15.72 0.68 15.45
CA GLN A 219 -17.11 0.61 15.03
C GLN A 219 -17.74 2.01 15.03
N LEU A 220 -18.58 2.29 14.04
CA LEU A 220 -19.44 3.47 14.04
C LEU A 220 -20.77 3.14 14.70
N ARG A 221 -21.09 3.89 15.76
CA ARG A 221 -22.43 3.97 16.28
C ARG A 221 -23.24 4.93 15.44
N VAL A 222 -24.30 4.43 14.82
CA VAL A 222 -25.14 5.21 13.93
C VAL A 222 -26.60 5.09 14.32
N ARG A 223 -27.34 6.20 14.15
CA ARG A 223 -28.79 6.25 14.28
C ARG A 223 -29.42 6.20 12.89
N VAL A 224 -29.97 5.05 12.55
CA VAL A 224 -30.60 4.79 11.25
C VAL A 224 -31.91 5.56 11.16
N THR A 225 -32.01 6.42 10.16
CA THR A 225 -33.20 7.24 9.88
C THR A 225 -34.06 6.63 8.78
N LYS A 226 -33.44 6.04 7.76
CA LYS A 226 -34.14 5.40 6.64
C LYS A 226 -33.32 4.26 6.04
N LYS A 227 -34.01 3.21 5.58
CA LYS A 227 -33.41 2.05 4.90
C LYS A 227 -33.83 2.09 3.44
N TYR A 228 -32.87 2.06 2.52
CA TYR A 228 -33.12 2.05 1.07
C TYR A 228 -32.83 0.69 0.44
N LYS A 229 -31.91 -0.07 1.03
CA LYS A 229 -31.64 -1.47 0.70
C LYS A 229 -31.34 -2.22 1.99
N LYS A 230 -31.85 -3.44 2.12
CA LYS A 230 -31.63 -4.33 3.27
C LYS A 230 -31.09 -5.67 2.78
N GLY A 231 -30.13 -6.21 3.52
CA GLY A 231 -29.66 -7.58 3.38
C GLY A 231 -30.39 -8.50 4.34
N ILE A 232 -29.73 -9.61 4.68
CA ILE A 232 -30.23 -10.63 5.60
C ILE A 232 -30.04 -10.20 7.06
N VAL A 233 -28.93 -9.51 7.36
CA VAL A 233 -28.61 -9.06 8.71
C VAL A 233 -29.55 -7.92 9.11
N LYS A 234 -30.21 -8.08 10.25
CA LYS A 234 -31.20 -7.12 10.76
C LYS A 234 -30.54 -5.76 11.04
N ILE A 235 -31.12 -4.71 10.47
CA ILE A 235 -30.71 -3.31 10.73
C ILE A 235 -31.67 -2.69 11.74
N THR A 236 -31.16 -2.24 12.89
CA THR A 236 -31.96 -1.57 13.94
C THR A 236 -31.84 -0.04 13.87
N ARG A 237 -32.59 0.69 14.71
CA ARG A 237 -32.53 2.17 14.75
C ARG A 237 -31.22 2.68 15.34
N ARG A 238 -30.66 2.00 16.33
CA ARG A 238 -29.32 2.25 16.89
C ARG A 238 -28.41 1.10 16.50
N GLN A 239 -27.62 1.30 15.45
CA GLN A 239 -26.83 0.26 14.83
C GLN A 239 -25.33 0.50 15.06
N LEU A 240 -24.59 -0.58 15.30
CA LEU A 240 -23.14 -0.57 15.23
C LEU A 240 -22.70 -1.12 13.87
N LEU A 241 -21.81 -0.38 13.21
CA LEU A 241 -21.21 -0.75 11.93
C LEU A 241 -19.71 -0.94 12.15
N GLU A 242 -19.18 -2.11 11.82
CA GLU A 242 -17.74 -2.35 11.91
C GLU A 242 -16.99 -1.58 10.83
N LEU A 243 -15.91 -0.90 11.21
CA LEU A 243 -14.99 -0.23 10.29
C LEU A 243 -13.85 -1.18 9.91
N ARG A 244 -13.85 -1.62 8.65
CA ARG A 244 -12.76 -2.38 8.03
C ARG A 244 -11.87 -1.50 7.16
N GLY A 245 -11.90 -0.20 7.44
CA GLY A 245 -11.25 0.84 6.67
C GLY A 245 -11.24 2.16 7.43
N ARG A 246 -10.31 3.06 7.10
CA ARG A 246 -10.17 4.39 7.74
C ARG A 246 -10.75 5.52 6.90
N GLU A 247 -10.78 5.35 5.58
CA GLU A 247 -11.31 6.35 4.64
C GLU A 247 -12.66 5.85 4.14
N LEU A 248 -13.78 6.45 4.56
CA LEU A 248 -15.11 6.03 4.13
C LEU A 248 -15.74 6.95 3.09
N THR A 249 -15.41 8.23 3.13
CA THR A 249 -15.94 9.27 2.24
C THR A 249 -15.19 9.33 0.91
N CYS A 250 -15.75 10.04 -0.06
CA CYS A 250 -15.21 10.20 -1.40
C CYS A 250 -13.99 11.12 -1.50
N ASP A 251 -13.89 12.05 -0.56
CA ASP A 251 -12.76 12.95 -0.35
C ASP A 251 -11.74 12.36 0.65
N CYS A 252 -12.01 11.14 1.14
CA CYS A 252 -11.23 10.45 2.16
C CYS A 252 -11.06 11.27 3.45
N SER A 253 -11.92 12.25 3.66
CA SER A 253 -12.07 12.91 4.93
C SER A 253 -12.67 11.94 5.95
N PRO A 254 -12.26 12.00 7.23
CA PRO A 254 -12.94 11.25 8.28
C PRO A 254 -14.44 11.54 8.29
N VAL A 255 -15.23 10.55 8.71
CA VAL A 255 -16.68 10.74 8.82
C VAL A 255 -16.95 11.70 9.98
N ILE A 256 -17.50 12.87 9.67
CA ILE A 256 -17.81 13.89 10.67
C ILE A 256 -18.99 13.40 11.53
N LEU A 257 -18.80 13.40 12.85
CA LEU A 257 -19.83 13.04 13.81
C LEU A 257 -21.03 14.00 13.77
N LYS A 258 -22.18 13.55 14.28
CA LYS A 258 -23.46 14.24 14.32
C LYS A 258 -24.04 14.63 12.95
N ARG A 259 -23.40 14.27 11.83
CA ARG A 259 -23.92 14.46 10.48
C ARG A 259 -24.66 13.23 9.96
N HIS A 260 -25.52 13.46 8.97
CA HIS A 260 -26.25 12.40 8.27
C HIS A 260 -25.48 11.98 7.03
N TYR A 261 -25.35 10.68 6.83
CA TYR A 261 -24.74 10.10 5.65
C TYR A 261 -25.65 9.09 5.00
N LEU A 262 -25.52 8.96 3.68
CA LEU A 262 -25.97 7.81 2.93
C LEU A 262 -24.83 6.79 2.93
N LEU A 263 -24.98 5.74 3.73
CA LEU A 263 -23.98 4.70 3.94
C LEU A 263 -24.31 3.50 3.05
N LEU A 264 -23.35 3.13 2.22
CA LEU A 264 -23.36 1.95 1.37
C LEU A 264 -22.49 0.90 2.04
N GLY A 265 -23.05 -0.27 2.35
CA GLY A 265 -22.38 -1.23 3.23
C GLY A 265 -22.56 -2.69 2.84
N LYS A 266 -21.80 -3.54 3.54
CA LYS A 266 -21.76 -4.99 3.33
C LYS A 266 -22.06 -5.73 4.62
N GLU A 267 -22.60 -6.94 4.50
CA GLU A 267 -22.91 -7.78 5.65
C GLU A 267 -22.04 -9.04 5.68
N ASP A 268 -21.64 -9.44 6.89
CA ASP A 268 -21.08 -10.75 7.16
C ASP A 268 -22.21 -11.64 7.67
N LYS A 269 -22.76 -12.48 6.77
CA LYS A 269 -23.92 -13.34 7.08
C LYS A 269 -23.64 -14.32 8.20
N LYS A 270 -22.41 -14.86 8.25
CA LYS A 270 -22.00 -15.85 9.26
C LYS A 270 -21.92 -15.21 10.63
N LYS A 271 -21.30 -14.03 10.73
CA LYS A 271 -21.13 -13.31 12.01
C LYS A 271 -22.35 -12.44 12.38
N ARG A 272 -23.32 -12.31 11.47
CA ARG A 272 -24.47 -11.39 11.57
C ARG A 272 -24.05 -9.95 11.87
N VAL A 273 -22.97 -9.48 11.25
CA VAL A 273 -22.41 -8.13 11.44
C VAL A 273 -22.57 -7.30 10.17
N LEU A 274 -22.88 -6.01 10.34
CA LEU A 274 -22.84 -5.01 9.27
C LEU A 274 -21.51 -4.26 9.32
N TYR A 275 -20.87 -4.07 8.17
CA TYR A 275 -19.59 -3.37 8.10
C TYR A 275 -19.52 -2.39 6.92
N VAL A 276 -18.54 -1.50 7.02
CA VAL A 276 -18.14 -0.52 6.00
C VAL A 276 -16.63 -0.60 5.85
N ASP A 277 -16.13 -0.52 4.61
CA ASP A 277 -14.72 -0.68 4.29
C ASP A 277 -14.21 0.47 3.39
N ASN A 278 -12.93 0.44 3.04
CA ASN A 278 -12.30 1.47 2.20
C ASN A 278 -12.85 1.52 0.75
N LEU A 279 -13.50 0.46 0.26
CA LEU A 279 -14.09 0.39 -1.08
C LEU A 279 -15.54 0.87 -1.12
N LEU A 280 -16.17 0.94 0.05
CA LEU A 280 -17.53 1.40 0.29
C LEU A 280 -17.57 2.89 0.59
N ILE A 281 -18.73 3.52 0.35
CA ILE A 281 -18.85 4.97 0.27
C ILE A 281 -19.83 5.49 1.33
N ALA A 282 -19.35 6.43 2.14
CA ALA A 282 -20.16 7.33 2.95
C ALA A 282 -20.32 8.66 2.21
N LEU A 283 -21.55 8.97 1.78
CA LEU A 283 -21.86 10.24 1.13
C LEU A 283 -22.56 11.15 2.13
N ASP A 284 -22.01 12.35 2.35
CA ASP A 284 -22.70 13.35 3.16
C ASP A 284 -24.08 13.62 2.54
N TRP A 285 -25.11 13.54 3.37
CA TRP A 285 -26.50 13.55 2.92
C TRP A 285 -26.88 14.86 2.23
N GLU A 286 -26.39 15.99 2.74
CA GLU A 286 -26.72 17.31 2.26
C GLU A 286 -26.02 17.60 0.94
N THR A 287 -24.74 17.23 0.81
CA THR A 287 -23.95 17.57 -0.38
C THR A 287 -24.17 16.61 -1.55
N SER A 288 -24.23 15.31 -1.30
CA SER A 288 -24.13 14.29 -2.37
C SER A 288 -25.13 13.16 -2.24
N GLY A 289 -25.51 12.77 -1.03
CA GLY A 289 -26.43 11.66 -0.76
C GLY A 289 -27.84 11.86 -1.34
N LYS A 290 -28.45 13.03 -1.14
CA LYS A 290 -29.78 13.37 -1.71
C LYS A 290 -29.79 13.27 -3.23
N LYS A 291 -28.80 13.89 -3.90
CA LYS A 291 -28.67 13.94 -5.36
C LYS A 291 -28.50 12.53 -5.92
N MET A 292 -27.61 11.74 -5.32
CA MET A 292 -27.35 10.35 -5.70
C MET A 292 -28.63 9.49 -5.65
N LEU A 293 -29.36 9.55 -4.54
CA LEU A 293 -30.58 8.76 -4.35
C LEU A 293 -31.69 9.17 -5.34
N ARG A 294 -31.86 10.47 -5.59
CA ARG A 294 -32.81 10.98 -6.59
C ARG A 294 -32.48 10.46 -7.99
N MET A 295 -31.19 10.41 -8.36
CA MET A 295 -30.75 9.87 -9.66
C MET A 295 -31.00 8.38 -9.80
N HIS A 296 -30.76 7.58 -8.75
CA HIS A 296 -31.08 6.16 -8.76
C HIS A 296 -32.59 5.88 -8.94
N ARG A 297 -33.46 6.70 -8.33
CA ARG A 297 -34.92 6.53 -8.45
C ARG A 297 -35.48 6.88 -9.82
N LYS A 298 -34.85 7.81 -10.57
CA LYS A 298 -35.34 8.32 -11.88
C LYS A 298 -35.20 7.33 -13.07
N ARG A 299 -35.19 6.01 -12.83
CA ARG A 299 -35.20 4.90 -13.82
C ARG A 299 -34.09 4.84 -14.89
N ARG A 300 -33.24 5.87 -15.08
CA ARG A 300 -32.08 5.84 -16.02
C ARG A 300 -30.94 4.92 -15.58
N TYR A 301 -30.90 4.49 -14.32
CA TYR A 301 -29.84 3.64 -13.76
C TYR A 301 -30.45 2.46 -13.00
N ARG A 302 -30.95 1.45 -13.71
CA ARG A 302 -31.27 0.16 -13.08
C ARG A 302 -29.96 -0.57 -12.77
N CYS A 303 -29.90 -1.23 -11.62
CA CYS A 303 -28.76 -2.09 -11.31
C CYS A 303 -28.63 -3.18 -12.39
N PRO A 304 -27.42 -3.44 -12.91
CA PRO A 304 -27.20 -4.54 -13.84
C PRO A 304 -27.75 -5.84 -13.24
N LYS A 305 -28.42 -6.65 -14.06
CA LYS A 305 -28.81 -8.01 -13.65
C LYS A 305 -27.53 -8.74 -13.24
N ARG A 306 -27.52 -9.38 -12.07
CA ARG A 306 -26.39 -10.23 -11.67
C ARG A 306 -26.33 -11.38 -12.68
N ILE A 307 -25.22 -11.50 -13.41
CA ILE A 307 -24.89 -12.76 -14.06
C ILE A 307 -24.67 -13.73 -12.92
N ALA A 308 -25.57 -14.70 -12.76
CA ALA A 308 -25.34 -15.79 -11.82
C ALA A 308 -24.08 -16.49 -12.28
N ALA A 309 -23.05 -16.53 -11.43
CA ALA A 309 -21.92 -17.41 -11.68
C ALA A 309 -22.48 -18.84 -11.63
N THR A 310 -22.65 -19.44 -12.80
CA THR A 310 -22.83 -20.88 -12.94
C THR A 310 -21.64 -21.54 -12.27
N GLY A 311 -21.92 -22.28 -11.20
CA GLY A 311 -20.90 -23.04 -10.49
C GLY A 311 -20.39 -24.18 -11.37
N THR A 312 -19.08 -24.25 -11.49
CA THR A 312 -18.30 -25.46 -11.80
C THR A 312 -17.17 -25.51 -10.79
#